data_AF-A0A7X9MUD4-F1
#
_entry.id   AF-A0A7X9MUD4-F1
#
_cell.length_a   1.000
_cell.length_b   1.000
_cell.length_c   1.000
_cell.angle_alpha   90.00
_cell.angle_beta   90.00
_cell.angle_gamma   90.00
#
_symmetry.space_group_name_H-M   'P 1'
#
loop_
_entity.id
_entity.type
_entity.pdbx_description
1 polymer ?
#
loop_
_entity_poly.entity_id
_entity_poly.type
_entity_poly.pdbx_seq_one_letter_code
_entity_poly.pdbx_strand_id
1 'polypeptide(L)' 'MEDYKFAELDSEQLMELHELEEKLGVTLIAYNAYFSDPSITTDHSATI' A
#
# COMPACT_ATOMS: atom_id res chain seq x y z
N MET A 1 -14.20 -9.82 -7.61
CA MET A 1 -13.14 -10.24 -6.67
C MET A 1 -12.25 -9.04 -6.52
N GLU A 2 -12.05 -8.56 -5.30
CA GLU A 2 -11.05 -7.52 -5.05
C GLU A 2 -9.67 -8.08 -5.42
N ASP A 3 -8.96 -7.38 -6.30
CA ASP A 3 -7.60 -7.75 -6.69
C ASP A 3 -6.65 -7.39 -5.53
N TYR A 4 -6.48 -8.31 -4.59
CA TYR A 4 -5.48 -8.17 -3.54
C TYR A 4 -4.09 -8.38 -4.14
N LYS A 5 -3.40 -7.28 -4.46
CA LYS A 5 -2.00 -7.30 -4.88
C LYS A 5 -1.10 -7.04 -3.67
N PHE A 6 -0.01 -7.79 -3.51
CA PHE A 6 1.01 -7.45 -2.51
C PHE A 6 1.61 -6.07 -2.81
N ALA A 7 1.98 -5.34 -1.76
CA ALA A 7 2.68 -4.07 -1.94
C ALA A 7 4.06 -4.33 -2.57
N GLU A 8 4.41 -3.53 -3.58
CA GLU A 8 5.78 -3.51 -4.10
C GLU A 8 6.61 -2.63 -3.17
N LEU A 9 7.58 -3.23 -2.50
CA LEU A 9 8.48 -2.56 -1.55
C LEU A 9 9.90 -2.58 -2.12
N ASP A 10 10.61 -1.47 -1.96
CA ASP A 10 12.05 -1.44 -2.22
C ASP A 10 12.85 -2.07 -1.07
N SER A 11 14.18 -2.18 -1.25
CA SER A 11 15.05 -2.85 -0.29
C SER A 11 15.13 -2.16 1.07
N GLU A 12 15.01 -0.82 1.12
CA GLU A 12 15.07 -0.06 2.37
C GLU A 12 13.78 -0.26 3.15
N GLN A 13 12.64 -0.17 2.47
CA GLN A 13 11.32 -0.44 3.06
C GLN A 13 11.19 -1.87 3.57
N LEU A 14 11.75 -2.85 2.84
CA LEU A 14 11.74 -4.25 3.26
C LEU A 14 12.56 -4.45 4.54
N MET A 15 13.71 -3.77 4.65
CA MET A 15 14.57 -3.82 5.83
C MET A 15 13.87 -3.22 7.05
N GLU A 16 13.27 -2.04 6.92
CA GLU A 16 12.50 -1.43 8.01
C GLU A 16 11.32 -2.31 8.45
N LEU A 17 10.64 -2.97 7.50
CA LEU A 17 9.56 -3.90 7.80
C LEU A 17 10.06 -5.07 8.65
N HIS A 18 11.19 -5.68 8.28
CA HIS A 18 11.76 -6.80 9.02
C HIS A 18 12.23 -6.42 10.42
N GLU A 19 12.87 -5.26 10.58
CA GLU A 19 13.25 -4.76 11.92
C GLU A 19 12.01 -4.58 12.81
N LEU A 20 10.91 -4.11 12.22
CA LEU A 20 9.65 -3.94 12.93
C LEU A 20 8.99 -5.28 13.30
N GLU A 21 9.01 -6.25 12.38
CA GLU A 21 8.56 -7.63 12.61
C GLU A 21 9.29 -8.27 13.79
N GLU A 22 10.63 -8.16 13.82
CA GLU A 22 11.46 -8.69 14.89
C GLU A 22 11.16 -8.01 16.23
N LYS A 23 11.04 -6.68 16.23
CA LYS A 23 10.74 -5.90 17.44
C LYS A 23 9.39 -6.25 18.05
N LEU A 24 8.40 -6.53 17.21
CA LEU A 24 7.04 -6.84 17.64
C LEU A 24 6.82 -8.34 17.87
N GLY A 25 7.69 -9.20 17.34
CA GLY A 25 7.53 -10.66 17.37
C GLY A 25 6.36 -11.13 16.50
N VAL A 26 6.09 -10.44 15.39
CA VAL A 26 4.96 -10.72 14.48
C VAL A 26 5.43 -10.76 13.03
N THR A 27 4.58 -11.28 12.15
CA THR A 27 4.76 -11.16 10.70
C THR A 27 3.80 -10.09 10.16
N LEU A 28 4.33 -9.13 9.41
CA LEU A 28 3.57 -8.04 8.81
C LEU A 28 3.35 -8.34 7.33
N ILE A 29 2.11 -8.18 6.87
CA ILE A 29 1.75 -8.40 5.46
C ILE A 29 1.31 -7.07 4.87
N ALA A 30 2.03 -6.62 3.83
CA ALA A 30 1.71 -5.40 3.11
C ALA A 30 0.97 -5.73 1.79
N TYR A 31 -0.20 -5.11 1.59
CA TYR A 31 -0.99 -5.21 0.37
C TYR A 31 -1.25 -3.82 -0.19
N ASN A 32 -1.34 -3.75 -1.52
CA ASN A 32 -1.75 -2.55 -2.23
C ASN A 32 -3.28 -2.48 -2.22
N ALA A 33 -3.80 -1.63 -1.33
CA ALA A 33 -5.21 -1.32 -1.29
C ALA A 33 -5.55 -0.30 -2.38
N TYR A 34 -5.72 -0.76 -3.62
CA TYR A 34 -6.44 0.03 -4.61
C TYR A 34 -7.92 0.04 -4.21
N PHE A 35 -8.28 0.95 -3.31
CA PHE A 35 -9.67 1.38 -3.19
C PHE A 35 -9.97 2.21 -4.43
N SER A 36 -10.47 1.57 -5.48
CA SER A 36 -11.30 2.26 -6.47
C SER A 36 -12.59 2.64 -5.76
N ASP A 37 -12.52 3.70 -4.94
CA ASP A 37 -13.71 4.33 -4.39
C ASP A 37 -14.50 4.91 -5.58
N PRO A 38 -15.68 4.35 -5.92
CA PRO A 38 -16.47 4.85 -7.05
C PRO A 38 -16.99 6.27 -6.80
N SER A 39 -16.78 6.86 -5.60
CA SER A 39 -17.13 8.24 -5.27
C SER A 39 -16.00 9.26 -5.45
N ILE A 40 -14.75 8.84 -5.74
CA ILE A 40 -13.66 9.76 -6.10
C ILE A 40 -13.72 10.04 -7.61
N THR A 41 -14.61 10.94 -8.01
CA THR A 41 -14.51 11.62 -9.31
C THR A 41 -13.38 12.64 -9.21
N THR A 42 -12.16 12.27 -9.62
CA THR A 42 -11.10 13.26 -9.80
C THR A 42 -11.45 14.11 -11.02
N ASP A 43 -12.23 15.17 -10.79
CA ASP A 43 -12.46 16.22 -11.78
C ASP A 43 -11.13 16.94 -12.04
N HIS A 44 -10.44 16.52 -13.09
CA HIS A 44 -9.32 17.24 -13.68
C HIS A 44 -9.82 18.24 -14.73
N SER A 45 -10.82 19.07 -14.41
CA SER A 45 -11.18 20.23 -15.24
C SER A 45 -10.88 21.53 -14.49
N ALA A 46 -9.60 21.82 -14.30
CA ALA A 46 -9.13 23.17 -14.04
C ALA A 46 -7.80 23.41 -14.76
N THR A 47 -7.86 23.45 -16.09
CA THR A 47 -6.88 24.21 -16.89
C THR A 47 -7.26 25.69 -16.76
N ILE A 48 -6.38 26.49 -16.16
CA ILE A 48 -6.38 27.96 -16.29
C ILE A 48 -5.38 28.32 -17.38
#